data_AF-A0A820ZLJ2-F1
#
_entry.id   AF-A0A820ZLJ2-F1
#
_cell.length_a   1.000
_cell.length_b   1.000
_cell.length_c   1.000
_cell.angle_alpha   90.00
_cell.angle_beta   90.00
_cell.angle_gamma   90.00
#
_symmetry.space_group_name_H-M   'P 1'
#
loop_
_entity.id
_entity.type
_entity.pdbx_description
1 polymer ?
#
loop_
_entity_poly.entity_id
_entity_poly.type
_entity_poly.pdbx_seq_one_letter_code
_entity_poly.pdbx_strand_id
1 'polypeptide(L)'
;MAKTMDFCNELNFTDLYDDTSDQFLSLIKDYRDQPVVSLKEPIKPVSGFFRKIDDNVSLALNHCRNPLDGLTQDEAASIHL
;
A
#
# COMPACT_ATOMS: atom_id res chain seq x y z
N MET A 1 -33.05 2.92 -23.18
CA MET A 1 -32.08 1.81 -23.23
C MET A 1 -30.74 2.37 -22.77
N ALA A 2 -30.31 2.03 -21.56
CA ALA A 2 -29.09 2.57 -20.95
C ALA A 2 -27.85 1.98 -21.65
N LYS A 3 -26.92 2.83 -22.09
CA LYS A 3 -25.62 2.42 -22.60
C LYS A 3 -24.61 2.76 -21.51
N THR A 4 -24.02 1.72 -20.95
CA THR A 4 -23.00 1.77 -19.88
C THR A 4 -21.81 2.58 -20.34
N MET A 5 -21.42 3.54 -19.51
CA MET A 5 -20.30 4.46 -19.72
C MET A 5 -19.03 3.71 -19.36
N ASP A 6 -18.15 3.48 -20.35
CA ASP A 6 -16.84 2.86 -20.16
C ASP A 6 -15.99 3.73 -19.22
N PHE A 7 -15.83 3.29 -17.97
CA PHE A 7 -15.13 4.02 -16.91
C PHE A 7 -13.70 3.49 -16.71
N CYS A 8 -13.02 3.14 -17.79
CA CYS A 8 -11.61 2.76 -17.76
C CYS A 8 -10.81 3.81 -18.52
N ASN A 9 -10.74 5.02 -17.97
CA ASN A 9 -9.66 5.94 -18.34
C ASN A 9 -8.37 5.38 -17.71
N GLU A 10 -7.44 5.04 -18.59
CA GLU A 10 -6.05 4.71 -18.28
C GLU A 10 -5.45 5.86 -17.47
N LEU A 11 -5.29 5.67 -16.16
CA LEU A 11 -4.54 6.58 -15.32
C LEU A 11 -3.06 6.42 -15.68
N ASN A 12 -2.57 7.35 -16.48
CA ASN A 12 -1.15 7.46 -16.82
C ASN A 12 -0.43 8.07 -15.59
N PHE A 13 0.23 7.23 -14.79
CA PHE A 13 0.89 7.62 -13.53
C PHE A 13 1.97 8.72 -13.70
N THR A 14 2.41 8.96 -14.93
CA THR A 14 3.40 9.98 -15.28
C THR A 14 2.88 11.41 -15.29
N ASP A 15 1.56 11.64 -15.33
CA ASP A 15 0.98 13.01 -15.35
C ASP A 15 0.79 13.62 -13.94
N LEU A 16 1.21 12.92 -12.88
CA LEU A 16 1.11 13.37 -11.49
C LEU A 16 2.36 14.10 -10.98
N TYR A 17 3.41 14.21 -11.80
CA TYR A 17 4.63 14.96 -11.48
C TYR A 17 4.54 16.38 -12.07
N ASP A 18 3.49 17.13 -11.69
CA ASP A 18 3.49 18.58 -11.89
C ASP A 18 4.23 19.23 -10.71
N ASP A 19 5.26 19.98 -11.06
CA ASP A 19 6.41 20.40 -10.26
C ASP A 19 6.11 21.58 -9.33
N THR A 20 4.98 21.52 -8.59
CA THR A 20 4.60 22.56 -7.63
C THR A 20 3.88 22.01 -6.41
N SER A 21 4.63 21.53 -5.43
CA SER A 21 4.65 22.18 -4.11
C SER A 21 5.49 21.38 -3.14
N ASP A 22 6.29 22.10 -2.35
CA ASP A 22 6.77 21.66 -1.04
C ASP A 22 5.59 21.47 -0.04
N GLN A 23 4.42 20.98 -0.48
CA GLN A 23 3.44 20.41 0.40
C GLN A 23 4.00 19.08 0.89
N PHE A 24 4.82 19.18 1.93
CA PHE A 24 4.94 18.09 2.88
C PHE A 24 3.52 17.65 3.20
N LEU A 25 3.15 16.46 2.72
CA LEU A 25 1.94 15.80 3.17
C LEU A 25 2.01 15.86 4.69
N SER A 26 1.06 16.59 5.30
CA SER A 26 1.02 16.66 6.74
C SER A 26 0.88 15.23 7.23
N LEU A 27 1.78 14.82 8.14
CA LEU A 27 1.67 13.52 8.77
C LEU A 27 0.23 13.39 9.26
N ILE A 28 -0.44 12.31 8.82
CA ILE A 28 -1.80 12.02 9.26
C ILE A 28 -1.75 12.03 10.79
N LYS A 29 -2.44 13.01 11.38
CA LYS A 29 -2.47 13.16 12.83
C LYS A 29 -2.94 11.85 13.44
N ASP A 30 -2.31 11.47 14.55
CA ASP A 30 -2.64 10.30 15.35
C ASP A 30 -2.21 8.94 14.76
N TYR A 31 -1.63 8.87 13.56
CA TYR A 31 -1.09 7.60 13.01
C TYR A 31 0.14 7.09 13.77
N ARG A 32 0.91 8.01 14.38
CA ARG A 32 2.06 7.67 15.24
C ARG A 32 1.64 6.84 16.46
N ASP A 33 0.44 7.08 16.97
CA ASP A 33 -0.09 6.41 18.15
C ASP A 33 -0.96 5.19 17.79
N GLN A 34 -1.15 4.91 16.50
CA GLN A 34 -1.85 3.71 16.07
C GLN A 34 -0.95 2.49 16.23
N PRO A 35 -1.50 1.37 16.75
CA PRO A 35 -0.75 0.14 16.85
C PRO A 35 -0.36 -0.34 15.45
N VAL A 36 0.91 -0.66 15.27
CA VAL A 36 1.38 -1.34 14.05
C VAL A 36 0.70 -2.70 14.02
N VAL A 37 -0.26 -2.85 13.11
CA VAL A 37 -0.93 -4.13 12.85
C VAL A 37 -0.11 -4.93 11.84
N SER A 38 -0.16 -6.26 11.94
CA SER A 38 0.48 -7.12 10.94
C SER A 38 -0.03 -6.80 9.55
N LEU A 39 0.82 -6.92 8.52
CA LEU A 39 0.45 -6.64 7.12
C LEU A 39 -0.79 -7.41 6.66
N LYS A 40 -1.06 -8.57 7.28
CA LYS A 40 -2.22 -9.41 6.98
C LYS A 40 -3.55 -8.84 7.48
N GLU A 41 -3.55 -8.01 8.51
CA GLU A 41 -4.78 -7.43 9.07
C GLU A 41 -5.42 -6.42 8.10
N PRO A 42 -4.70 -5.39 7.58
CA PRO A 42 -5.25 -4.40 6.66
C PRO A 42 -5.74 -4.96 5.33
N ILE A 43 -5.20 -6.09 4.87
CA ILE A 43 -5.61 -6.68 3.59
C ILE A 43 -6.91 -7.49 3.68
N LYS A 44 -7.35 -7.90 4.88
CA LYS A 44 -8.57 -8.72 5.05
C LYS A 44 -9.79 -8.15 4.32
N PRO A 45 -10.12 -6.85 4.42
CA PRO A 45 -11.30 -6.28 3.76
C PRO A 45 -11.22 -6.32 2.23
N VAL A 46 -10.01 -6.43 1.67
CA VAL A 46 -9.77 -6.35 0.23
C VAL A 46 -9.27 -7.64 -0.42
N SER A 47 -8.93 -8.65 0.38
CA SER A 47 -8.46 -9.97 -0.05
C SER A 47 -9.36 -10.62 -1.11
N GLY A 48 -10.68 -10.50 -0.94
CA GLY A 48 -11.66 -11.04 -1.89
C GLY A 48 -11.77 -10.27 -3.22
N PHE A 49 -11.27 -9.03 -3.29
CA PHE A 49 -11.36 -8.20 -4.51
C PHE A 49 -10.13 -8.33 -5.40
N PHE A 50 -8.95 -8.59 -4.83
CA PHE A 50 -7.68 -8.62 -5.56
C PHE A 50 -7.08 -10.03 -5.60
N ARG A 51 -7.04 -10.64 -6.79
CA ARG A 51 -6.68 -12.05 -7.02
C ARG A 51 -5.28 -12.52 -6.60
N LYS A 52 -4.43 -11.67 -6.00
CA LYS A 52 -3.06 -12.00 -5.61
C LYS A 52 -2.55 -11.25 -4.38
N ILE A 53 -3.42 -10.51 -3.69
CA ILE A 53 -2.94 -9.64 -2.60
C ILE A 53 -2.35 -10.45 -1.45
N ASP A 54 -2.95 -11.59 -1.12
CA ASP A 54 -2.43 -12.50 -0.09
C ASP A 54 -1.08 -13.11 -0.48
N ASP A 55 -0.90 -13.47 -1.75
CA ASP A 55 0.35 -14.01 -2.28
C ASP A 55 1.45 -12.96 -2.25
N ASN A 56 1.14 -11.72 -2.67
CA ASN A 56 2.08 -10.61 -2.67
C ASN A 56 2.54 -10.26 -1.24
N VAL A 57 1.60 -10.21 -0.29
CA VAL A 57 1.95 -10.00 1.13
C VAL A 57 2.81 -11.15 1.65
N SER A 58 2.48 -12.39 1.28
CA SER A 58 3.28 -13.55 1.68
C SER A 58 4.71 -13.49 1.10
N LEU A 59 4.86 -13.03 -0.14
CA LEU A 59 6.16 -12.84 -0.78
C LEU A 59 6.99 -11.76 -0.09
N ALA A 60 6.39 -10.59 0.16
CA ALA A 60 7.06 -9.48 0.85
C ALA A 60 7.55 -9.90 2.25
N LEU A 61 6.70 -10.57 3.03
CA LEU A 61 7.09 -11.11 4.33
C LEU A 61 8.24 -12.12 4.20
N ASN A 62 8.21 -13.01 3.22
CA ASN A 62 9.27 -14.00 3.02
C ASN A 62 10.63 -13.36 2.69
N HIS A 63 10.65 -12.27 1.93
CA HIS A 63 11.86 -11.53 1.61
C HIS A 63 12.42 -10.80 2.85
N CYS A 64 11.54 -10.39 3.76
CA CYS A 64 11.89 -9.64 4.96
C CYS A 64 12.04 -10.52 6.22
N ARG A 65 12.30 -11.83 6.10
CA ARG A 65 12.44 -12.75 7.25
C ARG A 65 13.56 -12.35 8.23
N ASN A 66 14.61 -11.70 7.74
CA ASN A 66 15.73 -11.21 8.55
C ASN A 66 15.90 -9.70 8.32
N PRO A 67 15.00 -8.88 8.88
CA PRO A 67 15.03 -7.44 8.70
C PRO A 67 16.26 -6.83 9.39
N LEU A 68 16.87 -5.83 8.75
CA LEU A 68 17.97 -5.05 9.33
C LEU A 68 17.43 -3.91 10.21
N ASP A 69 18.33 -3.23 10.92
CA ASP A 69 18.04 -1.98 11.64
C ASP A 69 16.99 -2.07 12.77
N GLY A 70 16.80 -3.28 13.30
CA GLY A 70 15.87 -3.52 14.42
C GLY A 70 14.39 -3.47 14.04
N LEU A 71 14.09 -3.46 12.73
CA LEU A 71 12.71 -3.50 12.24
C LEU A 71 12.09 -4.87 12.49
N THR A 72 10.78 -4.90 12.65
CA THR A 72 9.99 -6.12 12.55
C THR A 72 9.87 -6.56 11.09
N GLN A 73 9.54 -7.84 10.87
CA GLN A 73 9.33 -8.38 9.53
C GLN A 73 8.21 -7.63 8.78
N ASP A 74 7.13 -7.27 9.48
CA ASP A 74 6.01 -6.51 8.91
C ASP A 74 6.44 -5.08 8.54
N GLU A 75 7.24 -4.40 9.38
CA GLU A 75 7.77 -3.06 9.08
C GLU A 75 8.74 -3.07 7.89
N ALA A 76 9.63 -4.07 7.82
CA ALA A 76 10.51 -4.21 6.67
C ALA A 76 9.72 -4.53 5.39
N ALA A 77 8.70 -5.38 5.47
CA ALA A 77 7.87 -5.73 4.33
C ALA A 77 6.98 -4.57 3.83
N SER A 78 6.62 -3.60 4.68
CA SER A 78 5.87 -2.41 4.27
C SER A 78 6.73 -1.36 3.57
N ILE A 79 8.05 -1.40 3.78
CA ILE A 79 9.04 -0.54 3.12
C ILE A 79 9.58 -1.18 1.83
N HIS A 80 9.64 -2.51 1.77
CA HIS A 80 10.20 -3.27 0.64
C HIS A 80 9.24 -3.27 -0.56
N LEU A 81 9.35 -2.26 -1.43
CA LEU A 81 8.75 -2.18 -2.77
C LEU A 81 9.84 -2.08 -3.83
#